data_AF-A0A9N8Q1Y8-F1
#
_entry.id   AF-A0A9N8Q1Y8-F1
#
_cell.length_a   1.000
_cell.length_b   1.000
_cell.length_c   1.000
_cell.angle_alpha   90.00
_cell.angle_beta   90.00
_cell.angle_gamma   90.00
#
_symmetry.space_group_name_H-M   'P 1'
#
loop_
_entity.id
_entity.type
_entity.pdbx_description
1 polymer ?
#
loop_
_entity_poly.entity_id
_entity_poly.type
_entity_poly.pdbx_seq_one_letter_code
_entity_poly.pdbx_strand_id
1 'polypeptide(L)'
;MAEKWCLILCLLFVLISFVNSNGILCERGFCEKHLTTNRCATPSPHCRINNATHTGMSLPSPTICNCCEYCLPMYGEGESCSKGGPGLGIIAGRCGSGLTCVEDKDGATTCQRMKTDCHDAQDDYDKREVNGEIGALEHRPHCDDKGRFATFYCVPAHTCFCQSEDGKRIFGEAPNLGSVTAESMHCGCSRFNERIKKSITSTVPSPIVGPRCTSDGNFHPIQCLDRICHCVDPITGLIRPRVKSIDLDKDPISKLECYDKNQDLFPKYSEGEKPFYYTSPCLKSLQEKVDLLEQSLEDGFNVDFFNKIEGCYPDGTFGRIALTRRICVNERNQQIENYEALPSTPEFDSMNCNCALTTYIMGPSLEKPVCCKNGNFRKIQCRRGMCRCVDEDGRQVGTESADVTKLTSCHTADWRNC
;
A
#
# COMPACT_ATOMS: atom_id res chain seq x y z
N MET A 1 20.90 -30.38 -82.04
CA MET A 1 21.97 -30.09 -81.05
C MET A 1 21.52 -28.83 -80.32
N ALA A 2 20.77 -28.91 -79.21
CA ALA A 2 21.24 -29.14 -77.82
C ALA A 2 22.43 -28.21 -77.49
N GLU A 3 22.48 -27.37 -76.44
CA GLU A 3 21.64 -27.15 -75.27
C GLU A 3 21.99 -25.79 -74.63
N LYS A 4 20.94 -25.05 -74.22
CA LYS A 4 20.69 -24.33 -72.96
C LYS A 4 21.80 -23.51 -72.28
N TRP A 5 21.56 -22.20 -72.24
CA TRP A 5 22.14 -21.25 -71.28
C TRP A 5 21.47 -21.38 -69.91
N CYS A 6 22.28 -21.50 -68.86
CA CYS A 6 21.85 -21.66 -67.47
C CYS A 6 21.73 -20.28 -66.80
N LEU A 7 20.50 -19.82 -66.57
CA LEU A 7 20.17 -18.67 -65.73
C LEU A 7 20.09 -19.13 -64.28
N ILE A 8 21.03 -18.71 -63.45
CA ILE A 8 21.04 -18.98 -62.00
C ILE A 8 20.18 -17.92 -61.31
N LEU A 9 19.03 -18.37 -60.79
CA LEU A 9 18.08 -17.58 -60.00
C LEU A 9 18.36 -17.86 -58.51
N CYS A 10 18.98 -16.91 -57.80
CA CYS A 10 19.19 -16.98 -56.36
C CYS A 10 17.87 -16.72 -55.62
N LEU A 11 17.21 -17.80 -55.18
CA LEU A 11 16.10 -17.77 -54.23
C LEU A 11 16.61 -17.50 -52.82
N LEU A 12 16.41 -16.27 -52.33
CA LEU A 12 16.54 -15.89 -50.92
C LEU A 12 15.39 -16.54 -50.12
N PHE A 13 15.67 -17.69 -49.51
CA PHE A 13 14.80 -18.29 -48.51
C PHE A 13 14.88 -17.49 -47.21
N VAL A 14 13.85 -16.69 -46.94
CA VAL A 14 13.63 -16.06 -45.64
C VAL A 14 13.25 -17.16 -44.65
N LEU A 15 14.18 -17.52 -43.76
CA LEU A 15 13.93 -18.38 -42.61
C LEU A 15 13.05 -17.62 -41.60
N ILE A 16 11.74 -17.78 -41.73
CA ILE A 16 10.79 -17.44 -40.67
C ILE A 16 11.04 -18.43 -39.54
N SER A 17 11.78 -17.98 -38.52
CA SER A 17 11.90 -18.69 -37.27
C SER A 17 10.55 -18.59 -36.54
N PHE A 18 9.69 -19.59 -36.72
CA PHE A 18 8.56 -19.79 -35.84
C PHE A 18 9.12 -20.06 -34.44
N VAL A 19 9.03 -19.06 -33.55
CA VAL A 19 9.13 -19.30 -32.12
C VAL A 19 7.89 -20.13 -31.77
N ASN A 20 8.07 -21.45 -31.77
CA ASN A 20 7.06 -22.38 -31.31
C ASN A 20 6.94 -22.17 -29.80
N SER A 21 5.97 -21.36 -29.39
CA SER A 21 5.52 -21.34 -28.01
C SER A 21 4.85 -22.69 -27.75
N ASN A 22 5.66 -23.69 -27.40
CA ASN A 22 5.16 -24.93 -26.83
C ASN A 22 4.64 -24.58 -25.43
N GLY A 23 3.42 -24.03 -25.37
CA GLY A 23 2.65 -24.06 -24.15
C GLY A 23 2.49 -25.53 -23.78
N ILE A 24 3.18 -25.98 -22.73
CA ILE A 24 2.96 -27.31 -22.17
C ILE A 24 1.54 -27.31 -21.61
N LEU A 25 0.59 -27.81 -22.41
CA LEU A 25 -0.77 -28.03 -21.99
C LEU A 25 -0.81 -29.36 -21.24
N CYS A 26 -1.22 -29.30 -19.97
CA CYS A 26 -1.38 -30.48 -19.13
C CYS A 26 -2.61 -31.26 -19.56
N GLU A 27 -2.41 -32.25 -20.42
CA GLU A 27 -3.49 -33.11 -20.91
C GLU A 27 -4.02 -34.05 -19.82
N ARG A 28 -5.28 -34.47 -19.96
CA ARG A 28 -5.93 -35.43 -19.06
C ARG A 28 -5.18 -36.76 -19.11
N GLY A 29 -4.67 -37.23 -17.97
CA GLY A 29 -3.86 -38.46 -17.87
C GLY A 29 -2.34 -38.23 -17.89
N PHE A 30 -1.87 -36.99 -18.11
CA PHE A 30 -0.43 -36.68 -18.02
C PHE A 30 0.16 -37.07 -16.67
N CYS A 31 -0.52 -36.75 -15.57
CA CYS A 31 -0.04 -37.07 -14.23
C CYS A 31 0.03 -38.57 -13.96
N GLU A 32 -0.92 -39.36 -14.46
CA GLU A 32 -0.91 -40.82 -14.29
C GLU A 32 0.30 -41.46 -14.99
N LYS A 33 0.58 -41.01 -16.22
CA LYS A 33 1.80 -41.41 -16.96
C LYS A 33 3.08 -40.89 -16.29
N HIS A 34 3.05 -39.67 -15.76
CA HIS A 34 4.21 -39.07 -15.09
C HIS A 34 4.54 -39.81 -13.80
N LEU A 35 3.54 -40.09 -12.95
CA LEU A 35 3.71 -40.81 -11.68
C LEU A 35 4.25 -42.24 -11.86
N THR A 36 3.87 -42.89 -12.96
CA THR A 36 4.34 -44.26 -13.29
C THR A 36 5.75 -44.27 -13.89
N THR A 37 6.11 -43.24 -14.66
CA THR A 37 7.41 -43.16 -15.36
C THR A 37 8.49 -42.50 -14.50
N ASN A 38 8.14 -41.39 -13.83
CA ASN A 38 8.99 -40.57 -12.99
C ASN A 38 8.42 -40.60 -11.57
N ARG A 39 9.00 -41.43 -10.70
CA ARG A 39 8.59 -41.49 -9.29
C ARG A 39 8.74 -40.11 -8.65
N CYS A 40 7.68 -39.59 -8.02
CA CYS A 40 7.76 -38.35 -7.25
C CYS A 40 8.72 -38.50 -6.06
N ALA A 41 9.41 -37.41 -5.71
CA ALA A 41 10.15 -37.34 -4.45
C ALA A 41 9.17 -37.37 -3.28
N THR A 42 9.56 -38.03 -2.17
CA THR A 42 8.77 -37.99 -0.94
C THR A 42 8.81 -36.59 -0.33
N PRO A 43 7.67 -35.96 -0.01
CA PRO A 43 7.64 -34.63 0.60
C PRO A 43 8.38 -34.60 1.93
N SER A 44 8.94 -33.44 2.25
CA SER A 44 9.65 -33.21 3.51
C SER A 44 8.75 -33.47 4.73
N PRO A 45 9.27 -34.08 5.83
CA PRO A 45 8.52 -34.27 7.07
C PRO A 45 7.98 -32.96 7.67
N HIS A 46 8.58 -31.82 7.32
CA HIS A 46 8.17 -30.50 7.80
C HIS A 46 6.70 -30.17 7.48
N CYS A 47 6.10 -30.75 6.45
CA CYS A 47 4.67 -30.56 6.15
C CYS A 47 3.76 -31.67 6.68
N ARG A 48 4.33 -32.77 7.19
CA ARG A 48 3.56 -33.91 7.74
C ARG A 48 3.26 -33.71 9.22
N ILE A 49 4.15 -33.02 9.92
CA ILE A 49 4.05 -32.74 11.36
C ILE A 49 3.96 -31.23 11.48
N ASN A 50 2.87 -30.69 12.03
CA ASN A 50 2.72 -29.25 12.22
C ASN A 50 3.08 -28.90 13.68
N ASN A 51 4.34 -28.57 13.93
CA ASN A 51 4.83 -28.19 15.26
C ASN A 51 5.92 -27.10 15.16
N ALA A 52 6.43 -26.62 16.30
CA ALA A 52 7.39 -25.50 16.34
C ALA A 52 8.67 -25.70 15.51
N THR A 53 9.09 -26.94 15.25
CA THR A 53 10.30 -27.27 14.46
C THR A 53 9.97 -27.82 13.07
N HIS A 54 8.68 -28.03 12.76
CA HIS A 54 8.19 -28.57 11.49
C HIS A 54 7.05 -27.67 11.02
N THR A 55 7.41 -26.58 10.36
CA THR A 55 6.48 -25.51 9.93
C THR A 55 6.38 -25.44 8.41
N GLY A 56 6.39 -26.58 7.72
CA GLY A 56 6.31 -26.63 6.26
C GLY A 56 4.91 -26.35 5.71
N MET A 57 4.84 -25.79 4.50
CA MET A 57 3.59 -25.56 3.78
C MET A 57 3.45 -26.46 2.56
N SER A 58 2.32 -27.16 2.46
CA SER A 58 1.96 -27.93 1.27
C SER A 58 1.47 -26.99 0.16
N LEU A 59 2.14 -27.02 -0.99
CA LEU A 59 1.83 -26.17 -2.14
C LEU A 59 1.67 -27.04 -3.41
N PRO A 60 1.01 -26.54 -4.47
CA PRO A 60 1.05 -27.21 -5.77
C PRO A 60 2.49 -27.42 -6.23
N SER A 61 2.83 -28.62 -6.70
CA SER A 61 4.21 -28.92 -7.05
C SER A 61 4.74 -28.01 -8.16
N PRO A 62 5.95 -27.44 -8.02
CA PRO A 62 6.57 -26.64 -9.08
C PRO A 62 7.00 -27.49 -10.30
N THR A 63 6.85 -28.81 -10.24
CA THR A 63 7.11 -29.71 -11.37
C THR A 63 6.02 -29.61 -12.44
N ILE A 64 6.32 -30.05 -13.65
CA ILE A 64 5.39 -30.05 -14.80
C ILE A 64 4.02 -30.60 -14.39
N CYS A 65 2.98 -29.81 -14.62
CA CYS A 65 1.57 -30.16 -14.38
C CYS A 65 1.18 -30.44 -12.91
N ASN A 66 1.98 -30.01 -11.93
CA ASN A 66 1.68 -30.08 -10.49
C ASN A 66 1.29 -31.49 -10.01
N CYS A 67 1.82 -32.54 -10.64
CA CYS A 67 1.38 -33.92 -10.43
C CYS A 67 1.85 -34.56 -9.12
N CYS A 68 2.90 -34.02 -8.50
CA CYS A 68 3.46 -34.51 -7.25
C CYS A 68 2.96 -33.68 -6.06
N GLU A 69 3.02 -34.26 -4.86
CA GLU A 69 2.94 -33.48 -3.63
C GLU A 69 4.24 -32.69 -3.45
N TYR A 70 4.12 -31.43 -3.03
CA TYR A 70 5.27 -30.59 -2.74
C TYR A 70 5.12 -29.92 -1.39
N CYS A 71 6.18 -30.03 -0.60
CA CYS A 71 6.31 -29.40 0.69
C CYS A 71 7.40 -28.33 0.57
N LEU A 72 7.06 -27.08 0.87
CA LEU A 72 8.05 -26.03 1.09
C LEU A 72 8.43 -26.05 2.58
N PRO A 73 9.62 -26.56 2.95
CA PRO A 73 10.05 -26.55 4.33
C PRO A 73 10.37 -25.11 4.75
N MET A 74 9.96 -24.77 5.98
CA MET A 74 10.30 -23.52 6.63
C MET A 74 11.36 -23.82 7.70
N TYR A 75 12.52 -23.16 7.58
CA TYR A 75 13.67 -23.39 8.43
C TYR A 75 13.69 -22.47 9.64
N GLY A 76 14.08 -23.02 10.79
CA GLY A 76 14.24 -22.30 12.04
C GLY A 76 15.51 -21.45 12.10
N GLU A 77 15.65 -20.65 13.15
CA GLU A 77 16.86 -19.87 13.39
C GLU A 77 18.08 -20.79 13.58
N GLY A 78 19.20 -20.45 12.94
CA GLY A 78 20.44 -21.23 12.94
C GLY A 78 20.48 -22.40 11.95
N GLU A 79 19.35 -22.76 11.31
CA GLU A 79 19.33 -23.83 10.31
C GLU A 79 19.96 -23.38 8.98
N SER A 80 20.58 -24.33 8.28
CA SER A 80 21.21 -24.06 6.98
C SER A 80 20.15 -23.71 5.93
N CYS A 81 20.37 -22.59 5.25
CA CYS A 81 19.50 -22.09 4.19
C CYS A 81 20.27 -21.94 2.89
N SER A 82 19.56 -21.67 1.79
CA SER A 82 20.19 -21.34 0.50
C SER A 82 19.71 -19.97 0.03
N LYS A 83 20.65 -19.12 -0.39
CA LYS A 83 20.34 -17.83 -1.02
C LYS A 83 19.77 -17.99 -2.45
N GLY A 84 19.82 -19.21 -3.00
CA GLY A 84 19.47 -19.49 -4.38
C GLY A 84 20.51 -18.92 -5.36
N GLY A 85 20.54 -19.50 -6.56
CA GLY A 85 21.37 -19.05 -7.67
C GLY A 85 20.66 -19.30 -9.00
N PRO A 86 20.95 -18.52 -10.06
CA PRO A 86 20.32 -18.72 -11.36
C PRO A 86 20.56 -20.15 -11.86
N GLY A 87 19.48 -20.90 -12.11
CA GLY A 87 19.52 -22.26 -12.66
C GLY A 87 19.37 -23.41 -11.66
N LEU A 88 19.29 -23.15 -10.35
CA LEU A 88 19.00 -24.18 -9.35
C LEU A 88 17.48 -24.41 -9.27
N GLY A 89 16.99 -25.33 -10.10
CA GLY A 89 15.56 -25.56 -10.39
C GLY A 89 14.69 -26.14 -9.27
N ILE A 90 15.11 -26.10 -8.01
CA ILE A 90 14.28 -26.51 -6.86
C ILE A 90 14.58 -25.61 -5.66
N ILE A 91 13.54 -24.95 -5.14
CA ILE A 91 13.61 -24.20 -3.89
C ILE A 91 13.79 -25.23 -2.77
N ALA A 92 14.97 -25.28 -2.15
CA ALA A 92 15.26 -26.25 -1.09
C ALA A 92 14.41 -26.02 0.17
N GLY A 93 13.93 -24.79 0.37
CA GLY A 93 13.15 -24.34 1.51
C GLY A 93 13.27 -22.83 1.67
N ARG A 94 12.59 -22.26 2.66
CA ARG A 94 12.69 -20.84 3.03
C ARG A 94 12.93 -20.72 4.53
N CYS A 95 13.64 -19.70 4.98
CA CYS A 95 13.61 -19.37 6.40
C CYS A 95 12.18 -19.04 6.85
N GLY A 96 11.85 -19.40 8.10
CA GLY A 96 10.55 -19.12 8.71
C GLY A 96 10.22 -17.64 8.80
N SER A 97 9.00 -17.33 9.25
CA SER A 97 8.53 -15.94 9.41
C SER A 97 9.46 -15.14 10.31
N GLY A 98 9.88 -13.97 9.83
CA GLY A 98 10.79 -13.08 10.55
C GLY A 98 12.26 -13.48 10.54
N LEU A 99 12.65 -14.47 9.72
CA LEU A 99 14.02 -14.90 9.49
C LEU A 99 14.44 -14.64 8.03
N THR A 100 15.72 -14.39 7.81
CA THR A 100 16.32 -14.24 6.48
C THR A 100 17.59 -15.07 6.36
N CYS A 101 17.93 -15.46 5.13
CA CYS A 101 19.10 -16.27 4.86
C CYS A 101 20.34 -15.39 4.75
N VAL A 102 21.23 -15.47 5.73
CA VAL A 102 22.48 -14.69 5.83
C VAL A 102 23.66 -15.63 5.58
N GLU A 103 24.72 -15.10 4.98
CA GLU A 103 25.97 -15.83 4.79
C GLU A 103 27.00 -15.31 5.77
N ASP A 104 27.58 -16.23 6.53
CA ASP A 104 28.64 -15.93 7.49
C ASP A 104 29.98 -15.76 6.76
N LYS A 105 31.00 -15.30 7.50
CA LYS A 105 32.35 -15.03 6.96
C LYS A 105 33.01 -16.26 6.31
N ASP A 106 32.61 -17.45 6.74
CA ASP A 106 33.11 -18.73 6.25
C ASP A 106 32.33 -19.27 5.04
N GLY A 107 31.38 -18.49 4.49
CA GLY A 107 30.55 -18.86 3.35
C GLY A 107 29.38 -19.79 3.68
N ALA A 108 29.20 -20.16 4.95
CA ALA A 108 28.03 -20.91 5.41
C ALA A 108 26.80 -20.02 5.44
N THR A 109 25.67 -20.52 4.92
CA THR A 109 24.40 -19.80 4.90
C THR A 109 23.43 -20.34 5.94
N THR A 110 22.98 -19.48 6.86
CA THR A 110 22.09 -19.82 7.96
C THR A 110 20.89 -18.85 8.05
N CYS A 111 19.76 -19.34 8.55
CA CYS A 111 18.61 -18.50 8.85
C CYS A 111 18.86 -17.69 10.11
N GLN A 112 18.80 -16.36 10.01
CA GLN A 112 19.03 -15.43 11.12
C GLN A 112 17.86 -14.45 11.23
N ARG A 113 17.65 -13.88 12.43
CA ARG A 113 16.63 -12.85 12.67
C ARG A 113 16.75 -11.70 11.67
N MET A 114 15.64 -11.35 11.02
CA MET A 114 15.59 -10.21 10.12
C MET A 114 15.84 -8.91 10.89
N LYS A 115 16.84 -8.15 10.44
CA LYS A 115 17.08 -6.79 10.94
C LYS A 115 16.36 -5.78 10.05
N THR A 116 15.14 -5.42 10.43
CA THR A 116 14.32 -4.41 9.75
C THR A 116 13.54 -3.59 10.77
N ASP A 117 13.16 -2.36 10.43
CA ASP A 117 12.44 -1.46 11.34
C ASP A 117 11.18 -2.09 11.95
N CYS A 118 10.45 -2.93 11.18
CA CYS A 118 9.27 -3.62 11.69
C CYS A 118 9.61 -4.71 12.71
N HIS A 119 10.67 -5.47 12.46
CA HIS A 119 11.10 -6.53 13.37
C HIS A 119 11.77 -5.96 14.63
N ASP A 120 12.53 -4.87 14.49
CA ASP A 120 13.06 -4.13 15.63
C ASP A 120 11.91 -3.58 16.51
N ALA A 121 10.82 -3.11 15.89
CA ALA A 121 9.61 -2.68 16.61
C ALA A 121 8.84 -3.85 17.27
N GLN A 122 8.85 -5.04 16.67
CA GLN A 122 8.33 -6.25 17.31
C GLN A 122 9.16 -6.65 18.53
N ASP A 123 10.48 -6.61 18.40
CA ASP A 123 11.39 -7.00 19.48
C ASP A 123 11.30 -6.00 20.66
N ASP A 124 11.13 -4.70 20.39
CA ASP A 124 10.82 -3.70 21.42
C ASP A 124 9.48 -3.97 22.12
N TYR A 125 8.42 -4.26 21.34
CA TYR A 125 7.12 -4.61 21.90
C TYR A 125 7.23 -5.86 22.80
N ASP A 126 7.85 -6.93 22.33
CA ASP A 126 7.96 -8.20 23.06
C ASP A 126 8.74 -8.02 24.37
N LYS A 127 9.80 -7.20 24.34
CA LYS A 127 10.56 -6.84 25.54
C LYS A 127 9.71 -6.07 26.55
N ARG A 128 8.92 -5.09 26.09
CA ARG A 128 8.03 -4.29 26.94
C ARG A 128 6.88 -5.13 27.49
N GLU A 129 6.39 -6.10 26.72
CA GLU A 129 5.33 -7.02 27.13
C GLU A 129 5.77 -7.86 28.33
N VAL A 130 6.98 -8.44 28.27
CA VAL A 130 7.57 -9.19 29.38
C VAL A 130 7.76 -8.33 30.63
N ASN A 131 8.04 -7.03 30.46
CA ASN A 131 8.19 -6.09 31.56
C ASN A 131 6.86 -5.53 32.11
N GLY A 132 5.71 -5.83 31.47
CA GLY A 132 4.42 -5.25 31.84
C GLY A 132 4.28 -3.77 31.49
N GLU A 133 5.00 -3.29 30.48
CA GLU A 133 5.07 -1.90 30.02
C GLU A 133 4.17 -1.62 28.79
N ILE A 134 3.34 -2.59 28.42
CA ILE A 134 2.42 -2.51 27.28
C ILE A 134 1.06 -1.98 27.73
N GLY A 135 0.50 -1.07 26.95
CA GLY A 135 -0.85 -0.57 27.14
C GLY A 135 -1.94 -1.55 26.69
N ALA A 136 -3.12 -1.50 27.30
CA ALA A 136 -4.22 -2.40 26.95
C ALA A 136 -4.72 -2.26 25.50
N LEU A 137 -4.48 -1.12 24.84
CA LEU A 137 -4.85 -0.88 23.43
C LEU A 137 -3.61 -0.81 22.51
N GLU A 138 -2.45 -1.17 23.03
CA GLU A 138 -1.24 -1.31 22.24
C GLU A 138 -1.17 -2.73 21.67
N HIS A 139 -0.74 -2.85 20.41
CA HIS A 139 -0.68 -4.13 19.71
C HIS A 139 0.68 -4.35 19.09
N ARG A 140 1.14 -5.60 19.16
CA ARG A 140 2.38 -6.04 18.51
C ARG A 140 2.34 -5.70 17.01
N PRO A 141 3.30 -4.95 16.47
CA PRO A 141 3.34 -4.62 15.05
C PRO A 141 3.30 -5.88 14.18
N HIS A 142 2.50 -5.86 13.11
CA HIS A 142 2.47 -6.95 12.13
C HIS A 142 3.46 -6.66 11.00
N CYS A 143 4.36 -7.61 10.74
CA CYS A 143 5.37 -7.53 9.69
C CYS A 143 5.07 -8.57 8.61
N ASP A 144 5.25 -8.19 7.34
CA ASP A 144 5.19 -9.13 6.23
C ASP A 144 6.46 -10.00 6.18
N ASP A 145 6.47 -11.01 5.31
CA ASP A 145 7.63 -11.92 5.19
C ASP A 145 8.92 -11.26 4.67
N LYS A 146 8.87 -9.97 4.29
CA LYS A 146 10.04 -9.17 3.91
C LYS A 146 10.45 -8.20 5.03
N GLY A 147 9.81 -8.28 6.19
CA GLY A 147 10.06 -7.43 7.34
C GLY A 147 9.60 -5.99 7.17
N ARG A 148 8.62 -5.76 6.29
CA ARG A 148 7.95 -4.46 6.14
C ARG A 148 6.71 -4.43 7.00
N PHE A 149 6.32 -3.24 7.41
CA PHE A 149 5.08 -3.06 8.16
C PHE A 149 3.85 -3.47 7.33
N ALA A 150 2.81 -3.94 8.03
CA ALA A 150 1.49 -4.23 7.48
C ALA A 150 0.94 -3.06 6.66
N THR A 151 -0.01 -3.30 5.77
CA THR A 151 -0.52 -2.26 4.86
C THR A 151 -1.35 -1.18 5.55
N PHE A 152 -1.95 -1.48 6.70
CA PHE A 152 -2.71 -0.55 7.51
C PHE A 152 -2.51 -0.84 9.01
N TYR A 153 -2.93 0.11 9.86
CA TYR A 153 -3.00 -0.04 11.30
C TYR A 153 -4.36 0.44 11.79
N CYS A 154 -4.98 -0.34 12.68
CA CYS A 154 -6.25 0.02 13.31
C CYS A 154 -6.02 0.47 14.74
N VAL A 155 -6.39 1.71 15.07
CA VAL A 155 -6.41 2.16 16.45
C VAL A 155 -7.68 1.59 17.11
N PRO A 156 -7.58 0.86 18.23
CA PRO A 156 -8.75 0.26 18.88
C PRO A 156 -9.82 1.30 19.21
N ALA A 157 -11.07 0.96 18.90
CA ALA A 157 -12.27 1.81 19.05
C ALA A 157 -12.29 3.10 18.21
N HIS A 158 -11.29 3.37 17.37
CA HIS A 158 -11.24 4.54 16.48
C HIS A 158 -11.32 4.11 14.99
N THR A 159 -10.40 4.58 14.14
CA THR A 159 -10.31 4.28 12.72
C THR A 159 -9.11 3.40 12.39
N CYS A 160 -9.11 2.85 11.17
CA CYS A 160 -7.95 2.22 10.55
C CYS A 160 -7.37 3.15 9.50
N PHE A 161 -6.05 3.26 9.43
CA PHE A 161 -5.36 4.08 8.43
C PHE A 161 -4.27 3.29 7.72
N CYS A 162 -4.05 3.62 6.45
CA CYS A 162 -2.98 3.02 5.66
C CYS A 162 -1.62 3.45 6.18
N GLN A 163 -0.65 2.56 6.12
CA GLN A 163 0.73 2.85 6.46
C GLN A 163 1.68 2.42 5.34
N SER A 164 2.78 3.16 5.23
CA SER A 164 3.90 2.87 4.32
C SER A 164 4.63 1.59 4.73
N GLU A 165 5.57 1.16 3.88
CA GLU A 165 6.41 -0.01 4.18
C GLU A 165 7.26 0.17 5.45
N ASP A 166 7.49 1.43 5.86
CA ASP A 166 8.25 1.84 7.04
C ASP A 166 7.35 2.17 8.25
N GLY A 167 6.04 1.87 8.19
CA GLY A 167 5.12 2.05 9.32
C GLY A 167 4.57 3.47 9.53
N LYS A 168 4.96 4.43 8.68
CA LYS A 168 4.42 5.80 8.69
C LYS A 168 3.01 5.85 8.12
N ARG A 169 2.10 6.60 8.74
CA ARG A 169 0.76 6.86 8.20
C ARG A 169 0.82 7.52 6.82
N ILE A 170 0.00 7.03 5.90
CA ILE A 170 -0.17 7.58 4.55
C ILE A 170 -1.67 7.76 4.25
N PHE A 171 -1.99 8.23 3.04
CA PHE A 171 -3.37 8.38 2.60
C PHE A 171 -4.17 7.07 2.68
N GLY A 172 -5.44 7.16 3.07
CA GLY A 172 -6.35 6.03 3.26
C GLY A 172 -6.74 5.88 4.72
N GLU A 173 -8.01 6.11 5.04
CA GLU A 173 -8.56 5.94 6.38
C GLU A 173 -10.02 5.51 6.32
N ALA A 174 -10.38 4.52 7.14
CA ALA A 174 -11.71 3.94 7.17
C ALA A 174 -12.17 3.71 8.62
N PRO A 175 -13.50 3.63 8.86
CA PRO A 175 -14.03 3.18 10.13
C PRO A 175 -13.48 1.80 10.52
N ASN A 176 -13.18 1.59 11.80
CA ASN A 176 -12.81 0.27 12.30
C ASN A 176 -14.06 -0.57 12.58
N LEU A 177 -14.45 -1.41 11.63
CA LEU A 177 -15.58 -2.34 11.72
C LEU A 177 -15.11 -3.77 12.04
N GLY A 178 -13.91 -3.93 12.61
CA GLY A 178 -13.33 -5.23 12.92
C GLY A 178 -12.90 -5.98 11.66
N SER A 179 -13.36 -7.24 11.52
CA SER A 179 -12.97 -8.13 10.42
C SER A 179 -13.32 -7.57 9.05
N VAL A 180 -14.43 -6.84 8.92
CA VAL A 180 -14.84 -6.23 7.65
C VAL A 180 -13.79 -5.25 7.16
N THR A 181 -13.24 -4.40 8.03
CA THR A 181 -12.19 -3.45 7.63
C THR A 181 -10.90 -4.19 7.28
N ALA A 182 -10.56 -5.24 8.04
CA ALA A 182 -9.36 -6.03 7.78
C ALA A 182 -9.40 -6.78 6.43
N GLU A 183 -10.59 -7.20 5.98
CA GLU A 183 -10.79 -7.89 4.70
C GLU A 183 -10.94 -6.94 3.50
N SER A 184 -11.30 -5.68 3.73
CA SER A 184 -11.56 -4.71 2.66
C SER A 184 -10.41 -3.71 2.45
N MET A 185 -9.73 -3.27 3.52
CA MET A 185 -8.72 -2.21 3.47
C MET A 185 -7.32 -2.76 3.15
N HIS A 186 -6.95 -2.82 1.87
CA HIS A 186 -5.64 -3.35 1.46
C HIS A 186 -4.57 -2.27 1.24
N CYS A 187 -4.96 -1.00 1.08
CA CYS A 187 -4.06 0.14 0.90
C CYS A 187 -3.10 0.02 -0.31
N GLY A 188 -3.46 -0.81 -1.29
CA GLY A 188 -2.61 -1.10 -2.45
C GLY A 188 -2.30 0.15 -3.27
N CYS A 189 -3.31 0.99 -3.52
CA CYS A 189 -3.19 2.22 -4.26
C CYS A 189 -2.38 3.28 -3.51
N SER A 190 -2.61 3.44 -2.21
CA SER A 190 -1.87 4.38 -1.37
C SER A 190 -0.38 4.03 -1.29
N ARG A 191 -0.04 2.74 -1.08
CA ARG A 191 1.37 2.28 -1.11
C ARG A 191 2.00 2.38 -2.48
N PHE A 192 1.22 2.28 -3.56
CA PHE A 192 1.72 2.50 -4.91
C PHE A 192 2.09 3.98 -5.14
N ASN A 193 1.19 4.91 -4.77
CA ASN A 193 1.46 6.34 -4.82
C ASN A 193 2.67 6.75 -3.96
N GLU A 194 2.81 6.18 -2.76
CA GLU A 194 3.96 6.44 -1.88
C GLU A 194 5.29 5.97 -2.52
N ARG A 195 5.29 4.81 -3.19
CA ARG A 195 6.48 4.30 -3.91
C ARG A 195 6.86 5.21 -5.08
N ILE A 196 5.88 5.70 -5.85
CA ILE A 196 6.12 6.69 -6.91
C ILE A 196 6.75 7.95 -6.32
N LYS A 197 6.16 8.46 -5.22
CA LYS A 197 6.63 9.67 -4.57
C LYS A 197 8.08 9.55 -4.10
N LYS A 198 8.43 8.43 -3.46
CA LYS A 198 9.79 8.16 -3.00
C LYS A 198 10.80 7.95 -4.14
N SER A 199 10.37 7.36 -5.26
CA SER A 199 11.28 6.96 -6.33
C SER A 199 11.52 8.05 -7.38
N ILE A 200 10.56 8.96 -7.58
CA ILE A 200 10.57 9.87 -8.74
C ILE A 200 10.48 11.36 -8.35
N THR A 201 9.79 11.71 -7.27
CA THR A 201 9.47 13.13 -6.96
C THR A 201 10.70 13.99 -6.67
N SER A 202 11.85 13.42 -6.30
CA SER A 202 13.10 14.19 -6.16
C SER A 202 13.71 14.63 -7.50
N THR A 203 13.25 14.08 -8.63
CA THR A 203 13.86 14.25 -9.96
C THR A 203 13.00 15.09 -10.91
N VAL A 204 11.74 15.38 -10.56
CA VAL A 204 10.79 16.09 -11.43
C VAL A 204 10.27 17.37 -10.76
N PRO A 205 10.14 18.50 -11.49
CA PRO A 205 9.62 19.75 -10.95
C PRO A 205 8.11 19.69 -10.62
N SER A 206 7.35 18.85 -11.33
CA SER A 206 5.90 18.75 -11.20
C SER A 206 5.47 17.48 -10.43
N PRO A 207 4.44 17.54 -9.56
CA PRO A 207 3.88 16.37 -8.91
C PRO A 207 3.35 15.36 -9.93
N ILE A 208 3.85 14.13 -9.88
CA ILE A 208 3.34 13.03 -10.70
C ILE A 208 1.98 12.59 -10.17
N VAL A 209 0.96 12.64 -11.02
CA VAL A 209 -0.36 12.10 -10.73
C VAL A 209 -0.32 10.59 -10.87
N GLY A 210 -0.39 9.88 -9.74
CA GLY A 210 -0.51 8.43 -9.71
C GLY A 210 -1.95 7.94 -9.95
N PRO A 211 -2.20 6.63 -9.79
CA PRO A 211 -3.54 6.07 -9.91
C PRO A 211 -4.45 6.62 -8.82
N ARG A 212 -5.74 6.77 -9.16
CA ARG A 212 -6.73 7.33 -8.25
C ARG A 212 -7.10 6.32 -7.17
N CYS A 213 -7.13 6.74 -5.92
CA CYS A 213 -7.50 5.86 -4.81
C CYS A 213 -8.90 6.16 -4.28
N THR A 214 -9.52 5.18 -3.62
CA THR A 214 -10.67 5.39 -2.72
C THR A 214 -10.20 5.92 -1.37
N SER A 215 -11.12 6.44 -0.54
CA SER A 215 -10.80 7.04 0.76
C SER A 215 -10.20 6.06 1.78
N ASP A 216 -10.40 4.76 1.60
CA ASP A 216 -9.77 3.67 2.36
C ASP A 216 -8.37 3.28 1.83
N GLY A 217 -7.91 3.91 0.75
CA GLY A 217 -6.59 3.70 0.15
C GLY A 217 -6.47 2.54 -0.83
N ASN A 218 -7.59 1.91 -1.20
CA ASN A 218 -7.65 0.96 -2.31
C ASN A 218 -7.66 1.67 -3.66
N PHE A 219 -7.55 0.91 -4.76
CA PHE A 219 -7.67 1.48 -6.10
C PHE A 219 -9.12 1.86 -6.36
N HIS A 220 -9.32 3.08 -6.87
CA HIS A 220 -10.63 3.46 -7.36
C HIS A 220 -11.06 2.52 -8.51
N PRO A 221 -12.30 1.98 -8.52
CA PRO A 221 -12.74 0.99 -9.52
C PRO A 221 -12.59 1.45 -10.98
N ILE A 222 -12.56 2.77 -11.20
CA ILE A 222 -12.30 3.40 -12.49
C ILE A 222 -10.89 4.00 -12.48
N GLN A 223 -10.06 3.61 -13.46
CA GLN A 223 -8.77 4.22 -13.74
C GLN A 223 -8.71 4.63 -15.21
N CYS A 224 -8.20 5.82 -15.49
CA CYS A 224 -8.06 6.31 -16.86
C CYS A 224 -6.60 6.43 -17.23
N LEU A 225 -6.27 5.92 -18.41
CA LEU A 225 -5.00 6.13 -19.08
C LEU A 225 -5.31 7.06 -20.26
N ASP A 226 -4.81 8.28 -20.19
CA ASP A 226 -5.18 9.38 -21.09
C ASP A 226 -6.70 9.61 -21.16
N ARG A 227 -7.30 9.35 -22.32
CA ARG A 227 -8.74 9.51 -22.59
C ARG A 227 -9.52 8.21 -22.43
N ILE A 228 -8.84 7.08 -22.18
CA ILE A 228 -9.47 5.76 -22.10
C ILE A 228 -9.58 5.33 -20.64
N CYS A 229 -10.81 5.10 -20.18
CA CYS A 229 -11.09 4.65 -18.83
C CYS A 229 -11.45 3.18 -18.77
N HIS A 230 -10.89 2.50 -17.77
CA HIS A 230 -11.00 1.07 -17.55
C HIS A 230 -11.59 0.78 -16.16
N CYS A 231 -12.33 -0.31 -16.08
CA CYS A 231 -12.64 -0.92 -14.80
C CYS A 231 -11.44 -1.73 -14.32
N VAL A 232 -10.97 -1.46 -13.11
CA VAL A 232 -9.87 -2.18 -12.46
C VAL A 232 -10.37 -2.96 -11.27
N ASP A 233 -9.58 -3.93 -10.84
CA ASP A 233 -9.74 -4.58 -9.56
C ASP A 233 -9.33 -3.64 -8.41
N PRO A 234 -10.20 -3.36 -7.41
CA PRO A 234 -9.90 -2.40 -6.34
C PRO A 234 -8.69 -2.76 -5.45
N ILE A 235 -8.33 -4.05 -5.38
CA ILE A 235 -7.23 -4.52 -4.52
C ILE A 235 -5.91 -4.47 -5.28
N THR A 236 -5.90 -5.03 -6.49
CA THR A 236 -4.67 -5.22 -7.28
C THR A 236 -4.39 -4.07 -8.26
N GLY A 237 -5.40 -3.27 -8.61
CA GLY A 237 -5.31 -2.23 -9.64
C GLY A 237 -5.25 -2.78 -11.07
N LEU A 238 -5.40 -4.10 -11.26
CA LEU A 238 -5.34 -4.73 -12.57
C LEU A 238 -6.60 -4.43 -13.38
N ILE A 239 -6.41 -4.03 -14.64
CA ILE A 239 -7.50 -3.82 -15.59
C ILE A 239 -8.26 -5.14 -15.79
N ARG A 240 -9.59 -5.08 -15.73
CA ARG A 240 -10.48 -6.23 -16.00
C ARG A 240 -10.70 -6.35 -17.51
N PRO A 241 -10.01 -7.26 -18.23
CA PRO A 241 -9.98 -7.25 -19.69
C PRO A 241 -11.31 -7.64 -20.33
N ARG A 242 -12.21 -8.29 -19.57
CA ARG A 242 -13.55 -8.69 -20.02
C ARG A 242 -14.58 -7.56 -19.91
N VAL A 243 -14.23 -6.47 -19.22
CA VAL A 243 -15.12 -5.31 -19.04
C VAL A 243 -14.74 -4.26 -20.09
N LYS A 244 -15.76 -3.72 -20.77
CA LYS A 244 -15.55 -2.75 -21.84
C LYS A 244 -14.98 -1.44 -21.28
N SER A 245 -13.88 -0.96 -21.87
CA SER A 245 -13.36 0.38 -21.62
C SER A 245 -14.17 1.45 -22.37
N ILE A 246 -14.12 2.67 -21.88
CA ILE A 246 -14.77 3.81 -22.53
C ILE A 246 -13.73 4.83 -22.98
N ASP A 247 -14.09 5.59 -24.00
CA ASP A 247 -13.34 6.73 -24.50
C ASP A 247 -14.09 8.00 -24.10
N LEU A 248 -13.46 8.84 -23.27
CA LEU A 248 -14.04 10.05 -22.70
C LEU A 248 -14.39 11.12 -23.76
N ASP A 249 -13.90 11.00 -24.99
CA ASP A 249 -14.33 11.88 -26.08
C ASP A 249 -15.71 11.49 -26.62
N LYS A 250 -16.15 10.25 -26.34
CA LYS A 250 -17.38 9.66 -26.85
C LYS A 250 -18.42 9.39 -25.79
N ASP A 251 -18.01 8.94 -24.62
CA ASP A 251 -18.89 8.40 -23.60
C ASP A 251 -18.46 8.85 -22.19
N PRO A 252 -19.41 9.17 -21.28
CA PRO A 252 -19.08 9.54 -19.91
C PRO A 252 -18.74 8.32 -19.06
N ILE A 253 -18.01 8.53 -17.95
CA ILE A 253 -17.65 7.47 -16.99
C ILE A 253 -18.85 6.73 -16.40
N SER A 254 -20.01 7.38 -16.35
CA SER A 254 -21.24 6.79 -15.83
C SER A 254 -21.76 5.61 -16.64
N LYS A 255 -21.22 5.37 -17.85
CA LYS A 255 -21.51 4.19 -18.67
C LYS A 255 -20.65 2.97 -18.34
N LEU A 256 -19.61 3.10 -17.52
CA LEU A 256 -18.81 1.96 -17.08
C LEU A 256 -19.61 1.11 -16.08
N GLU A 257 -19.51 -0.22 -16.21
CA GLU A 257 -20.18 -1.17 -15.30
C GLU A 257 -19.74 -1.00 -13.83
N CYS A 258 -18.47 -0.64 -13.62
CA CYS A 258 -17.90 -0.41 -12.30
C CYS A 258 -18.16 0.99 -11.74
N TYR A 259 -18.95 1.83 -12.41
CA TYR A 259 -19.28 3.16 -11.91
C TYR A 259 -20.26 3.09 -10.74
N ASP A 260 -19.85 3.64 -9.60
CA ASP A 260 -20.70 3.83 -8.43
C ASP A 260 -20.84 5.32 -8.13
N LYS A 261 -22.06 5.83 -8.24
CA LYS A 261 -22.39 7.24 -7.95
C LYS A 261 -22.05 7.66 -6.52
N ASN A 262 -22.06 6.72 -5.56
CA ASN A 262 -21.74 7.03 -4.17
C ASN A 262 -20.24 7.24 -3.93
N GLN A 263 -19.40 6.70 -4.82
CA GLN A 263 -17.93 6.84 -4.76
C GLN A 263 -17.43 8.01 -5.60
N ASP A 264 -18.23 8.51 -6.55
CA ASP A 264 -17.91 9.73 -7.28
C ASP A 264 -18.14 10.97 -6.41
N LEU A 265 -17.06 11.49 -5.82
CA LEU A 265 -17.08 12.72 -5.03
C LEU A 265 -17.40 13.97 -5.87
N PHE A 266 -17.15 13.91 -7.18
CA PHE A 266 -17.14 15.07 -8.06
C PHE A 266 -17.85 14.81 -9.41
N PRO A 267 -19.09 14.29 -9.42
CA PRO A 267 -19.76 13.83 -10.65
C PRO A 267 -19.98 14.96 -11.65
N LYS A 268 -20.14 16.20 -11.16
CA LYS A 268 -20.30 17.41 -11.99
C LYS A 268 -19.14 17.67 -12.96
N TYR A 269 -17.96 17.09 -12.74
CA TYR A 269 -16.82 17.23 -13.65
C TYR A 269 -16.79 16.15 -14.73
N SER A 270 -17.51 15.06 -14.50
CA SER A 270 -17.61 13.89 -15.37
C SER A 270 -18.90 13.88 -16.20
N GLU A 271 -19.89 14.69 -15.79
CA GLU A 271 -21.18 14.89 -16.44
C GLU A 271 -21.17 16.17 -17.30
N GLY A 272 -21.97 16.21 -18.37
CA GLY A 272 -22.10 17.40 -19.22
C GLY A 272 -22.10 17.08 -20.72
N GLU A 273 -21.58 18.01 -21.52
CA GLU A 273 -21.38 17.83 -22.95
C GLU A 273 -19.96 17.31 -23.25
N LYS A 274 -19.79 16.71 -24.43
CA LYS A 274 -18.49 16.20 -24.88
C LYS A 274 -17.51 17.36 -25.13
N PRO A 275 -16.20 17.16 -24.89
CA PRO A 275 -15.56 15.95 -24.34
C PRO A 275 -15.76 15.81 -22.81
N PHE A 276 -15.88 14.59 -22.31
CA PHE A 276 -16.02 14.31 -20.88
C PHE A 276 -14.66 14.30 -20.17
N TYR A 277 -14.62 14.58 -18.87
CA TYR A 277 -13.38 14.59 -18.10
C TYR A 277 -13.52 13.80 -16.81
N TYR A 278 -12.55 12.93 -16.52
CA TYR A 278 -12.47 12.29 -15.21
C TYR A 278 -11.45 13.05 -14.35
N THR A 279 -11.94 14.08 -13.65
CA THR A 279 -11.07 14.99 -12.87
C THR A 279 -11.71 15.39 -11.55
N SER A 280 -11.01 16.21 -10.79
CA SER A 280 -11.44 16.77 -9.51
C SER A 280 -11.04 18.25 -9.42
N PRO A 281 -11.60 19.00 -8.45
CA PRO A 281 -11.19 20.39 -8.22
C PRO A 281 -9.67 20.55 -8.01
N CYS A 282 -9.04 19.63 -7.26
CA CYS A 282 -7.61 19.69 -7.02
C CYS A 282 -6.80 19.36 -8.27
N LEU A 283 -7.11 18.26 -8.97
CA LEU A 283 -6.37 17.86 -10.16
C LEU A 283 -6.47 18.91 -11.27
N LYS A 284 -7.64 19.54 -11.41
CA LYS A 284 -7.82 20.68 -12.32
C LYS A 284 -6.95 21.87 -11.93
N SER A 285 -6.97 22.27 -10.65
CA SER A 285 -6.14 23.38 -10.16
C SER A 285 -4.64 23.08 -10.28
N LEU A 286 -4.24 21.82 -10.11
CA LEU A 286 -2.86 21.37 -10.30
C LEU A 286 -2.46 21.50 -11.77
N GLN A 287 -3.28 21.01 -12.70
CA GLN A 287 -3.03 21.13 -14.13
C GLN A 287 -2.89 22.59 -14.56
N GLU A 288 -3.82 23.45 -14.16
CA GLU A 288 -3.78 24.90 -14.48
C GLU A 288 -2.49 25.57 -13.99
N LYS A 289 -1.97 25.17 -12.82
CA LYS A 289 -0.69 25.67 -12.29
C LYS A 289 0.51 25.15 -13.07
N VAL A 290 0.48 23.89 -13.48
CA VAL A 290 1.54 23.28 -14.29
C VAL A 290 1.59 23.96 -15.66
N ASP A 291 0.44 24.09 -16.34
CA ASP A 291 0.33 24.76 -17.64
C ASP A 291 0.87 26.20 -17.58
N LEU A 292 0.54 26.94 -16.51
CA LEU A 292 1.03 28.31 -16.29
C LEU A 292 2.56 28.35 -16.09
N LEU A 293 3.13 27.38 -15.37
CA LEU A 293 4.59 27.31 -15.17
C LEU A 293 5.32 26.95 -16.46
N GLU A 294 4.79 25.99 -17.23
CA GLU A 294 5.33 25.62 -18.54
C GLU A 294 5.31 26.81 -19.49
N GLN A 295 4.18 27.52 -19.57
CA GLN A 295 4.09 28.74 -20.36
C GLN A 295 5.07 29.82 -19.90
N SER A 296 5.23 30.02 -18.58
CA SER A 296 6.18 31.00 -18.04
C SER A 296 7.63 30.66 -18.39
N LEU A 297 7.97 29.37 -18.43
CA LEU A 297 9.28 28.89 -18.88
C LEU A 297 9.50 29.15 -20.37
N GLU A 298 8.49 28.90 -21.21
CA GLU A 298 8.53 29.19 -22.65
C GLU A 298 8.68 30.70 -22.92
N ASP A 299 8.03 31.53 -22.11
CA ASP A 299 8.12 32.99 -22.18
C ASP A 299 9.46 33.54 -21.61
N GLY A 300 10.34 32.69 -21.09
CA GLY A 300 11.69 33.04 -20.64
C GLY A 300 11.77 33.58 -19.21
N PHE A 301 10.74 33.38 -18.38
CA PHE A 301 10.79 33.75 -16.97
C PHE A 301 11.60 32.74 -16.14
N ASN A 302 12.30 33.23 -15.11
CA ASN A 302 12.92 32.37 -14.10
C ASN A 302 11.86 31.95 -13.06
N VAL A 303 11.52 30.65 -13.04
CA VAL A 303 10.52 30.07 -12.14
C VAL A 303 11.12 29.36 -10.91
N ASP A 304 12.43 29.43 -10.69
CA ASP A 304 13.15 28.68 -9.63
C ASP A 304 12.54 28.81 -8.22
N PHE A 305 11.92 29.96 -7.91
CA PHE A 305 11.27 30.24 -6.63
C PHE A 305 9.84 29.68 -6.50
N PHE A 306 9.18 29.32 -7.61
CA PHE A 306 7.79 28.83 -7.66
C PHE A 306 7.69 27.33 -8.03
N ASN A 307 8.83 26.64 -8.14
CA ASN A 307 8.91 25.27 -8.65
C ASN A 307 8.29 24.18 -7.76
N LYS A 308 7.88 24.49 -6.53
CA LYS A 308 7.31 23.47 -5.63
C LYS A 308 5.79 23.62 -5.57
N ILE A 309 5.11 23.03 -6.56
CA ILE A 309 3.66 22.91 -6.51
C ILE A 309 3.30 21.78 -5.54
N GLU A 310 2.39 22.06 -4.61
CA GLU A 310 1.81 21.01 -3.77
C GLU A 310 0.88 20.12 -4.60
N GLY A 311 1.13 18.81 -4.54
CA GLY A 311 0.32 17.81 -5.22
C GLY A 311 -1.01 17.54 -4.52
N CYS A 312 -1.94 16.94 -5.26
CA CYS A 312 -3.19 16.45 -4.70
C CYS A 312 -3.00 15.15 -3.92
N TYR A 313 -3.97 14.83 -3.07
CA TYR A 313 -4.06 13.50 -2.49
C TYR A 313 -4.38 12.45 -3.56
N PRO A 314 -4.06 11.16 -3.32
CA PRO A 314 -4.28 10.09 -4.29
C PRO A 314 -5.73 9.90 -4.76
N ASP A 315 -6.74 10.35 -4.01
CA ASP A 315 -8.14 10.36 -4.44
C ASP A 315 -8.53 11.57 -5.33
N GLY A 316 -7.57 12.46 -5.56
CA GLY A 316 -7.74 13.71 -6.28
C GLY A 316 -8.28 14.85 -5.40
N THR A 317 -8.28 14.75 -4.08
CA THR A 317 -8.69 15.86 -3.19
C THR A 317 -7.51 16.76 -2.83
N PHE A 318 -7.78 17.93 -2.21
CA PHE A 318 -6.74 18.85 -1.74
C PHE A 318 -5.98 18.35 -0.49
N GLY A 319 -6.41 17.24 0.10
CA GLY A 319 -5.87 16.72 1.35
C GLY A 319 -6.66 17.16 2.57
N ARG A 320 -6.01 17.07 3.74
CA ARG A 320 -6.67 17.27 5.05
C ARG A 320 -6.46 18.67 5.64
N ILE A 321 -5.57 19.47 5.04
CA ILE A 321 -5.22 20.81 5.52
C ILE A 321 -5.43 21.78 4.35
N ALA A 322 -6.25 22.82 4.54
CA ALA A 322 -6.30 23.89 3.56
C ALA A 322 -5.08 24.80 3.70
N LEU A 323 -4.41 25.11 2.59
CA LEU A 323 -3.14 25.85 2.63
C LEU A 323 -3.30 27.36 2.79
N THR A 324 -4.43 27.91 2.34
CA THR A 324 -4.71 29.36 2.42
C THR A 324 -4.99 29.82 3.85
N ARG A 325 -5.60 28.94 4.66
CA ARG A 325 -5.86 29.09 6.09
C ARG A 325 -5.68 27.71 6.68
N ARG A 326 -4.69 27.52 7.56
CA ARG A 326 -4.37 26.20 8.14
C ARG A 326 -5.50 25.70 9.03
N ILE A 327 -6.48 25.07 8.38
CA ILE A 327 -7.69 24.49 8.95
C ILE A 327 -7.81 23.05 8.48
N CYS A 328 -8.40 22.20 9.32
CA CYS A 328 -8.67 20.83 8.92
C CYS A 328 -9.90 20.78 8.00
N VAL A 329 -9.77 20.10 6.86
CA VAL A 329 -10.84 19.96 5.88
C VAL A 329 -11.13 18.50 5.56
N ASN A 330 -12.39 18.22 5.20
CA ASN A 330 -12.80 16.92 4.68
C ASN A 330 -12.47 16.77 3.18
N GLU A 331 -12.78 15.61 2.61
CA GLU A 331 -12.63 15.28 1.18
C GLU A 331 -13.34 16.25 0.21
N ARG A 332 -14.33 17.01 0.69
CA ARG A 332 -15.06 18.03 -0.08
C ARG A 332 -14.52 19.45 0.16
N ASN A 333 -13.36 19.57 0.80
CA ASN A 333 -12.72 20.83 1.17
C ASN A 333 -13.59 21.71 2.10
N GLN A 334 -14.40 21.08 2.95
CA GLN A 334 -15.20 21.76 3.98
C GLN A 334 -14.50 21.64 5.32
N GLN A 335 -14.50 22.72 6.11
CA GLN A 335 -13.87 22.72 7.43
C GLN A 335 -14.51 21.68 8.35
N ILE A 336 -13.67 20.87 8.99
CA ILE A 336 -14.06 19.95 10.05
C ILE A 336 -14.10 20.73 11.36
N GLU A 337 -15.31 20.88 11.91
CA GLU A 337 -15.54 21.59 13.17
C GLU A 337 -14.83 22.95 13.20
N ASN A 338 -14.14 23.29 14.29
CA ASN A 338 -13.37 24.52 14.46
C ASN A 338 -11.86 24.27 14.56
N TYR A 339 -11.37 23.20 13.92
CA TYR A 339 -9.94 22.89 13.94
C TYR A 339 -9.16 23.83 13.02
N GLU A 340 -8.32 24.67 13.63
CA GLU A 340 -7.48 25.66 12.98
C GLU A 340 -6.18 25.90 13.75
N ALA A 341 -5.13 26.28 13.03
CA ALA A 341 -3.87 26.71 13.61
C ALA A 341 -3.56 28.15 13.16
N LEU A 342 -3.31 29.02 14.14
CA LEU A 342 -2.99 30.42 13.89
C LEU A 342 -1.54 30.57 13.42
N PRO A 343 -1.25 31.50 12.49
CA PRO A 343 0.13 31.79 12.09
C PRO A 343 1.02 32.15 13.28
N SER A 344 2.28 31.75 13.24
CA SER A 344 3.30 32.02 14.27
C SER A 344 3.07 31.31 15.62
N THR A 345 2.29 30.23 15.66
CA THR A 345 2.18 29.36 16.84
C THR A 345 2.80 27.98 16.57
N PRO A 346 3.28 27.25 17.59
CA PRO A 346 3.84 25.90 17.41
C PRO A 346 2.85 24.91 16.78
N GLU A 347 1.56 25.14 16.98
CA GLU A 347 0.48 24.33 16.44
C GLU A 347 0.37 24.46 14.92
N PHE A 348 0.84 25.57 14.34
CA PHE A 348 0.83 25.83 12.89
C PHE A 348 1.74 24.87 12.13
N ASP A 349 2.96 24.67 12.65
CA ASP A 349 3.98 23.85 12.02
C ASP A 349 3.73 22.36 12.25
N SER A 350 3.18 22.01 13.41
CA SER A 350 2.90 20.62 13.80
C SER A 350 1.55 20.08 13.31
N MET A 351 0.70 20.91 12.70
CA MET A 351 -0.65 20.54 12.24
C MET A 351 -0.63 19.38 11.23
N ASN A 352 -1.32 18.28 11.57
CA ASN A 352 -1.50 17.11 10.70
C ASN A 352 -2.98 16.70 10.50
N CYS A 353 -3.90 17.23 11.31
CA CYS A 353 -5.34 16.95 11.25
C CYS A 353 -5.75 15.48 11.40
N ASN A 354 -4.85 14.61 11.92
CA ASN A 354 -5.12 13.19 12.05
C ASN A 354 -6.31 12.92 12.98
N CYS A 355 -6.37 13.59 14.13
CA CYS A 355 -7.45 13.43 15.08
C CYS A 355 -8.76 14.01 14.55
N ALA A 356 -8.72 15.22 13.95
CA ALA A 356 -9.89 15.84 13.35
C ALA A 356 -10.53 14.97 12.26
N LEU A 357 -9.74 14.29 11.42
CA LEU A 357 -10.32 13.37 10.45
C LEU A 357 -10.89 12.11 11.12
N THR A 358 -10.19 11.56 12.11
CA THR A 358 -10.70 10.41 12.87
C THR A 358 -12.06 10.74 13.51
N THR A 359 -12.23 11.92 14.13
CA THR A 359 -13.52 12.33 14.72
C THR A 359 -14.61 12.53 13.67
N TYR A 360 -14.26 13.02 12.48
CA TYR A 360 -15.16 13.16 11.33
C TYR A 360 -15.64 11.80 10.82
N ILE A 361 -14.73 10.85 10.57
CA ILE A 361 -15.05 9.50 10.07
C ILE A 361 -15.88 8.72 11.09
N MET A 362 -15.59 8.88 12.38
CA MET A 362 -16.37 8.24 13.45
C MET A 362 -17.81 8.79 13.58
N GLY A 363 -18.16 9.87 12.88
CA GLY A 363 -19.53 10.36 12.75
C GLY A 363 -20.20 10.63 14.10
N PRO A 364 -21.34 9.99 14.45
CA PRO A 364 -22.03 10.19 15.72
C PRO A 364 -21.51 9.32 16.88
N SER A 365 -20.36 8.65 16.75
CA SER A 365 -19.81 7.80 17.81
C SER A 365 -19.61 8.57 19.13
N LEU A 366 -19.96 7.93 20.25
CA LEU A 366 -19.84 8.49 21.60
C LEU A 366 -18.41 8.44 22.15
N GLU A 367 -17.52 7.68 21.52
CA GLU A 367 -16.15 7.43 22.01
C GLU A 367 -15.10 8.07 21.09
N LYS A 368 -15.35 9.28 20.62
CA LYS A 368 -14.40 10.05 19.81
C LYS A 368 -13.12 10.39 20.59
N PRO A 369 -11.95 10.40 19.94
CA PRO A 369 -10.73 10.93 20.53
C PRO A 369 -10.84 12.42 20.82
N VAL A 370 -10.04 12.90 21.77
CA VAL A 370 -9.91 14.33 22.06
C VAL A 370 -8.80 14.93 21.22
N CYS A 371 -9.15 15.94 20.43
CA CYS A 371 -8.22 16.62 19.55
C CYS A 371 -7.77 17.96 20.13
N CYS A 372 -6.58 18.38 19.75
CA CYS A 372 -6.10 19.75 19.92
C CYS A 372 -6.77 20.70 18.91
N LYS A 373 -6.66 22.01 19.11
CA LYS A 373 -7.22 23.03 18.21
C LYS A 373 -6.70 22.94 16.79
N ASN A 374 -5.47 22.49 16.58
CA ASN A 374 -4.94 22.23 15.24
C ASN A 374 -5.36 20.88 14.64
N GLY A 375 -6.27 20.15 15.29
CA GLY A 375 -6.78 18.86 14.81
C GLY A 375 -5.84 17.67 15.01
N ASN A 376 -4.72 17.85 15.73
CA ASN A 376 -3.85 16.75 16.12
C ASN A 376 -4.45 15.96 17.30
N PHE A 377 -3.97 14.74 17.52
CA PHE A 377 -4.32 14.00 18.73
C PHE A 377 -3.74 14.68 19.96
N ARG A 378 -4.56 14.91 20.99
CA ARG A 378 -4.02 15.27 22.30
C ARG A 378 -3.21 14.11 22.85
N LYS A 379 -2.00 14.38 23.33
CA LYS A 379 -1.07 13.34 23.81
C LYS A 379 -1.65 12.43 24.88
N ILE A 380 -2.54 12.94 25.74
CA ILE A 380 -3.27 12.13 26.71
C ILE A 380 -4.72 11.95 26.27
N GLN A 381 -5.10 10.68 26.07
CA GLN A 381 -6.45 10.24 25.77
C GLN A 381 -7.01 9.48 26.98
N CYS A 382 -8.22 9.82 27.41
CA CYS A 382 -8.86 9.18 28.55
C CYS A 382 -10.18 8.54 28.14
N ARG A 383 -10.39 7.27 28.54
CA ARG A 383 -11.61 6.52 28.29
C ARG A 383 -12.01 5.80 29.57
N ARG A 384 -13.25 6.03 30.03
CA ARG A 384 -13.85 5.36 31.21
C ARG A 384 -12.98 5.42 32.46
N GLY A 385 -12.34 6.57 32.71
CA GLY A 385 -11.51 6.80 33.90
C GLY A 385 -10.06 6.33 33.79
N MET A 386 -9.66 5.69 32.69
CA MET A 386 -8.26 5.33 32.41
C MET A 386 -7.70 6.23 31.32
N CYS A 387 -6.51 6.79 31.55
CA CYS A 387 -5.80 7.66 30.63
C CYS A 387 -4.54 7.00 30.09
N ARG A 388 -4.20 7.29 28.83
CA ARG A 388 -3.05 6.72 28.12
C ARG A 388 -2.35 7.78 27.29
N CYS A 389 -1.06 7.59 27.08
CA CYS A 389 -0.30 8.36 26.10
C CYS A 389 -0.60 7.86 24.69
N VAL A 390 -0.67 8.79 23.73
CA VAL A 390 -0.78 8.46 22.30
C VAL A 390 0.25 9.21 21.47
N ASP A 391 0.64 8.59 20.36
CA ASP A 391 1.45 9.23 19.31
C ASP A 391 0.62 10.17 18.41
N GLU A 392 1.26 10.74 17.39
CA GLU A 392 0.63 11.65 16.42
C GLU A 392 -0.47 11.02 15.56
N ASP A 393 -0.54 9.68 15.53
CA ASP A 393 -1.52 8.89 14.79
C ASP A 393 -2.62 8.31 15.70
N GLY A 394 -2.52 8.54 17.01
CA GLY A 394 -3.47 8.07 18.02
C GLY A 394 -3.18 6.67 18.58
N ARG A 395 -2.03 6.07 18.23
CA ARG A 395 -1.60 4.76 18.76
C ARG A 395 -1.20 4.90 20.22
N GLN A 396 -1.61 3.95 21.07
CA GLN A 396 -1.20 3.96 22.47
C GLN A 396 0.29 3.68 22.60
N VAL A 397 0.96 4.43 23.50
CA VAL A 397 2.37 4.23 23.85
C VAL A 397 2.46 4.02 25.37
N GLY A 398 2.72 2.79 25.79
CA GLY A 398 2.90 2.46 27.20
C GLY A 398 1.60 2.24 27.97
N THR A 399 1.74 1.99 29.26
CA THR A 399 0.64 1.63 30.16
C THR A 399 -0.33 2.78 30.39
N GLU A 400 -1.60 2.44 30.60
CA GLU A 400 -2.61 3.38 31.06
C GLU A 400 -2.61 3.56 32.59
N SER A 401 -3.10 4.71 33.05
CA SER A 401 -3.30 5.00 34.47
C SER A 401 -4.55 5.83 34.70
N ALA A 402 -5.22 5.61 35.83
CA ALA A 402 -6.28 6.50 36.30
C ALA A 402 -5.73 7.86 36.76
N ASP A 403 -4.47 7.89 37.19
CA ASP A 403 -3.75 9.09 37.59
C ASP A 403 -2.82 9.52 36.46
N VAL A 404 -3.18 10.62 35.78
CA VAL A 404 -2.43 11.16 34.64
C VAL A 404 -1.00 11.53 34.99
N THR A 405 -0.68 11.83 36.25
CA THR A 405 0.68 12.19 36.67
C THR A 405 1.64 11.00 36.60
N LYS A 406 1.12 9.77 36.61
CA LYS A 406 1.90 8.55 36.44
C LYS A 406 2.28 8.27 34.98
N LEU A 407 1.66 8.97 34.03
CA LEU A 407 2.00 8.90 32.60
C LEU A 407 3.24 9.76 32.28
N THR A 408 4.36 9.45 32.92
CA THR A 408 5.58 10.27 32.91
C THR A 408 6.16 10.51 31.52
N SER A 409 5.87 9.64 30.55
CA SER A 409 6.34 9.75 29.16
C SER A 409 5.67 10.87 28.37
N CYS A 410 4.45 11.29 28.73
CA CYS A 410 3.70 12.31 27.97
C CYS A 410 3.00 13.37 28.83
N HIS A 411 2.99 13.21 30.15
CA HIS A 411 2.35 14.16 31.05
C HIS A 411 3.12 15.47 31.16
N THR A 412 2.37 16.57 31.03
CA THR A 412 2.81 17.93 31.34
C THR A 412 1.77 18.57 32.26
N ALA A 413 2.15 19.61 33.01
CA ALA A 413 1.22 20.31 33.90
C ALA A 413 -0.04 20.85 33.17
N ASP A 414 0.11 21.18 31.88
CA ASP A 414 -0.93 21.75 31.04
C ASP A 414 -1.44 20.76 29.96
N TRP A 415 -1.37 19.46 30.22
CA TRP A 415 -1.65 18.41 29.21
C TRP A 415 -3.05 18.48 28.57
N ARG A 416 -4.00 19.15 29.22
CA ARG A 416 -5.37 19.32 28.72
C ARG A 416 -5.45 20.38 27.64
N ASN A 417 -4.55 21.35 27.65
CA ASN A 417 -4.54 22.48 26.77
C ASN A 417 -3.63 22.21 25.58
N CYS A 418 -4.31 22.06 24.47
CA CYS A 418 -3.86 22.18 23.10
C CYS A 418 -5.14 22.47 22.29
#